data_AF-A0A3N6GCL4-F1
#
_entry.id   AF-A0A3N6GCL4-F1
#
_cell.length_a   1.000
_cell.length_b   1.000
_cell.length_c   1.000
_cell.angle_alpha   90.00
_cell.angle_beta   90.00
_cell.angle_gamma   90.00
#
_symmetry.space_group_name_H-M   'P 1'
#
loop_
_entity.id
_entity.type
_entity.pdbx_description
1 polymer ?
#
loop_
_entity_poly.entity_id
_entity_poly.type
_entity_poly.pdbx_seq_one_letter_code
_entity_poly.pdbx_strand_id
1 'polypeptide(L)'
;MDTTPEHMGSRMAAGWTVALAGLGAVTGFVWDGPFLAVACALSLGGGAALGALLSHRRMIATIREGQGEAAALGYADGIGDMVVLGISAYGVSVFPLSGPDAVNPAERTARRKAAYLLTAAEGLPHHIREAAAAALEAIDDARDADARSAIDVLAKAVHEQRRRT
;
A
#
# COMPACT_ATOMS: atom_id res chain seq x y z
N MET A 1 -2.94 21.44 -27.00
CA MET A 1 -4.10 21.89 -26.19
C MET A 1 -5.13 20.77 -26.33
N ASP A 2 -4.87 19.69 -25.60
CA ASP A 2 -5.55 18.40 -25.77
C ASP A 2 -6.79 18.35 -24.88
N THR A 3 -7.95 18.44 -25.52
CA THR A 3 -9.23 18.19 -24.87
C THR A 3 -9.60 16.72 -25.09
N THR A 4 -9.33 15.93 -24.06
CA THR A 4 -9.73 14.54 -23.91
C THR A 4 -11.25 14.36 -24.15
N PRO A 5 -11.68 13.36 -24.94
CA PRO A 5 -13.09 13.12 -25.29
C PRO A 5 -13.97 12.65 -24.12
N GLU A 6 -13.38 12.37 -22.97
CA GLU A 6 -14.04 11.74 -21.82
C GLU A 6 -14.93 12.71 -21.02
N HIS A 7 -14.66 14.02 -21.09
CA HIS A 7 -15.48 15.04 -20.44
C HIS A 7 -16.74 15.42 -21.22
N MET A 8 -16.87 14.99 -22.47
CA MET A 8 -18.00 15.35 -23.33
C MET A 8 -19.23 14.45 -23.05
N GLY A 9 -19.00 13.19 -22.68
CA GLY A 9 -20.05 12.23 -22.36
C GLY A 9 -20.81 12.52 -21.05
N SER A 10 -20.11 12.95 -20.00
CA SER A 10 -20.75 13.18 -18.68
C SER A 10 -21.63 14.42 -18.65
N ARG A 11 -21.27 15.47 -19.41
CA ARG A 11 -22.07 16.69 -19.53
C ARG A 11 -23.31 16.48 -20.40
N MET A 12 -23.21 15.63 -21.41
CA MET A 12 -24.39 15.23 -22.20
C MET A 12 -25.36 14.38 -21.37
N ALA A 13 -24.88 13.41 -20.59
CA ALA A 13 -25.74 12.59 -19.74
C ALA A 13 -26.51 13.43 -18.68
N ALA A 14 -25.85 14.44 -18.09
CA ALA A 14 -26.48 15.35 -17.13
C ALA A 14 -27.48 16.33 -17.77
N GLY A 15 -27.27 16.71 -19.03
CA GLY A 15 -28.21 17.57 -19.76
C GLY A 15 -29.53 16.86 -20.08
N TRP A 16 -29.47 15.56 -20.42
CA TRP A 16 -30.65 14.77 -20.77
C TRP A 16 -31.57 14.51 -19.57
N THR A 17 -31.02 14.32 -18.37
CA THR A 17 -31.83 14.11 -17.16
C THR A 17 -32.59 15.37 -16.74
N VAL A 18 -32.01 16.55 -16.89
CA VAL A 18 -32.68 17.84 -16.62
C VAL A 18 -33.77 18.11 -17.66
N ALA A 19 -33.52 17.81 -18.94
CA ALA A 19 -34.51 17.98 -20.00
C ALA A 19 -35.72 17.05 -19.83
N LEU A 20 -35.50 15.78 -19.47
CA LEU A 20 -36.58 14.80 -19.19
C LEU A 20 -37.37 15.15 -17.92
N ALA A 21 -36.69 15.66 -16.88
CA ALA A 21 -37.35 16.14 -15.67
C ALA A 21 -38.22 17.39 -15.94
N GLY A 22 -37.74 18.32 -16.78
CA GLY A 22 -38.50 19.49 -17.20
C GLY A 22 -39.73 19.13 -18.03
N LEU A 23 -39.60 18.19 -18.97
CA LEU A 23 -40.71 17.72 -19.79
C LEU A 23 -41.79 17.02 -18.96
N GLY A 24 -41.40 16.17 -17.99
CA GLY A 24 -42.33 15.51 -17.06
C GLY A 24 -43.05 16.47 -16.11
N ALA A 25 -42.39 17.56 -15.70
CA ALA A 25 -43.01 18.59 -14.87
C ALA A 25 -44.09 19.39 -15.62
N VAL A 26 -43.91 19.61 -16.93
CA VAL A 26 -44.86 20.36 -17.77
C VAL A 26 -46.07 19.48 -18.16
N THR A 27 -45.87 18.21 -18.48
CA THR A 27 -46.99 17.30 -18.79
C THR A 27 -47.83 16.92 -17.57
N GLY A 28 -47.23 16.84 -16.37
CA GLY A 28 -47.98 16.57 -15.12
C GLY A 28 -48.83 17.75 -14.62
N PHE A 29 -48.52 18.99 -15.03
CA PHE A 29 -49.30 20.17 -14.64
C PHE A 29 -50.57 20.35 -15.50
N VAL A 30 -50.56 19.86 -16.74
CA VAL A 30 -51.65 20.02 -17.71
C VAL A 30 -52.73 18.93 -17.58
N TRP A 31 -52.39 17.76 -17.03
CA TRP A 31 -53.33 16.65 -16.87
C TRP A 31 -53.28 16.06 -15.45
N ASP A 32 -54.11 16.64 -14.57
CA ASP A 32 -54.73 16.01 -13.41
C ASP A 32 -53.82 15.49 -12.26
N GLY A 33 -53.65 16.33 -11.23
CA GLY A 33 -53.38 15.89 -9.86
C GLY A 33 -51.93 16.08 -9.35
N PRO A 34 -51.66 17.02 -8.42
CA PRO A 34 -50.33 17.23 -7.82
C PRO A 34 -49.76 16.00 -7.08
N PHE A 35 -50.61 15.02 -6.77
CA PHE A 35 -50.21 13.76 -6.10
C PHE A 35 -49.39 12.82 -7.00
N LEU A 36 -49.66 12.75 -8.30
CA LEU A 36 -48.96 11.86 -9.24
C LEU A 36 -47.55 12.38 -9.56
N ALA A 37 -47.40 13.70 -9.70
CA ALA A 37 -46.10 14.34 -9.92
C ALA A 37 -45.14 14.14 -8.74
N VAL A 38 -45.65 14.21 -7.50
CA VAL A 38 -44.85 13.96 -6.29
C VAL A 38 -44.47 12.48 -6.17
N ALA A 39 -45.38 11.56 -6.47
CA ALA A 39 -45.12 10.12 -6.43
C ALA A 39 -44.04 9.69 -7.45
N CYS A 40 -44.08 10.21 -8.67
CA CYS A 40 -43.07 9.93 -9.70
C CYS A 40 -41.71 10.58 -9.40
N ALA A 41 -41.69 11.83 -8.89
CA ALA A 41 -40.45 12.50 -8.50
C ALA A 41 -39.74 11.81 -7.33
N LEU A 42 -40.50 11.31 -6.35
CA LEU A 42 -39.95 10.54 -5.22
C LEU A 42 -39.43 9.17 -5.63
N SER A 43 -40.07 8.49 -6.58
CA SER A 43 -39.64 7.15 -7.03
C SER A 43 -38.40 7.22 -7.92
N LEU A 44 -38.31 8.17 -8.85
CA LEU A 44 -37.11 8.38 -9.68
C LEU A 44 -35.95 9.04 -8.90
N GLY A 45 -36.25 10.01 -8.03
CA GLY A 45 -35.24 10.64 -7.17
C GLY A 45 -34.70 9.71 -6.09
N GLY A 46 -35.56 8.89 -5.49
CA GLY A 46 -35.19 7.91 -4.47
C GLY A 46 -34.32 6.79 -5.01
N GLY A 47 -34.65 6.25 -6.19
CA GLY A 47 -33.85 5.21 -6.85
C GLY A 47 -32.45 5.68 -7.25
N ALA A 48 -32.35 6.89 -7.81
CA ALA A 48 -31.06 7.48 -8.20
C ALA A 48 -30.17 7.80 -6.99
N ALA A 49 -30.75 8.33 -5.90
CA ALA A 49 -30.02 8.63 -4.67
C ALA A 49 -29.54 7.35 -3.96
N LEU A 50 -30.38 6.32 -3.87
CA LEU A 50 -29.99 5.03 -3.28
C LEU A 50 -28.93 4.32 -4.13
N GLY A 51 -29.05 4.35 -5.46
CA GLY A 51 -28.07 3.78 -6.38
C GLY A 51 -26.71 4.49 -6.29
N ALA A 52 -26.70 5.83 -6.23
CA ALA A 52 -25.50 6.62 -6.05
C ALA A 52 -24.81 6.32 -4.70
N LEU A 53 -25.57 6.26 -3.61
CA LEU A 53 -25.04 5.95 -2.28
C LEU A 53 -24.48 4.53 -2.17
N LEU A 54 -25.13 3.54 -2.78
CA LEU A 54 -24.62 2.16 -2.79
C LEU A 54 -23.38 2.02 -3.68
N SER A 55 -23.33 2.70 -4.84
CA SER A 55 -22.12 2.71 -5.68
C SER A 55 -20.96 3.41 -4.98
N HIS A 56 -21.22 4.51 -4.28
CA HIS A 56 -20.23 5.27 -3.52
C HIS A 56 -19.72 4.46 -2.33
N ARG A 57 -20.61 3.72 -1.63
CA ARG A 57 -20.21 2.82 -0.55
C ARG A 57 -19.40 1.63 -1.04
N ARG A 58 -19.76 1.01 -2.17
CA ARG A 58 -19.00 -0.10 -2.75
C ARG A 58 -17.63 0.36 -3.26
N MET A 59 -17.57 1.52 -3.90
CA MET A 59 -16.32 2.13 -4.37
C MET A 59 -15.38 2.48 -3.21
N ILE A 60 -15.89 3.05 -2.12
CA ILE A 60 -15.10 3.33 -0.92
C ILE A 60 -14.63 2.04 -0.24
N ALA A 61 -15.44 0.98 -0.23
CA ALA A 61 -15.06 -0.31 0.33
C ALA A 61 -13.92 -0.96 -0.47
N THR A 62 -14.01 -0.99 -1.80
CA THR A 62 -12.96 -1.54 -2.67
C THR A 62 -11.67 -0.72 -2.61
N ILE A 63 -11.76 0.61 -2.49
CA ILE A 63 -10.59 1.47 -2.30
C ILE A 63 -9.95 1.23 -0.93
N ARG A 64 -10.74 1.03 0.13
CA ARG A 64 -10.23 0.72 1.47
C ARG A 64 -9.56 -0.65 1.55
N GLU A 65 -10.11 -1.66 0.89
CA GLU A 65 -9.48 -2.99 0.79
C GLU A 65 -8.16 -2.92 0.04
N GLY A 66 -8.12 -2.25 -1.13
CA GLY A 66 -6.88 -2.04 -1.89
C GLY A 66 -5.85 -1.18 -1.15
N GLN A 67 -6.28 -0.19 -0.37
CA GLN A 67 -5.39 0.60 0.49
C GLN A 67 -4.84 -0.21 1.67
N GLY A 68 -5.63 -1.12 2.24
CA GLY A 68 -5.18 -2.03 3.30
C GLY A 68 -4.14 -3.03 2.82
N GLU A 69 -4.35 -3.61 1.63
CA GLU A 69 -3.41 -4.54 1.01
C GLU A 69 -2.12 -3.82 0.58
N ALA A 70 -2.21 -2.64 -0.03
CA ALA A 70 -1.05 -1.82 -0.36
C ALA A 70 -0.27 -1.34 0.88
N ALA A 71 -0.97 -1.03 1.98
CA ALA A 71 -0.32 -0.68 3.25
C ALA A 71 0.38 -1.89 3.89
N ALA A 72 -0.20 -3.09 3.80
CA ALA A 72 0.42 -4.32 4.29
C ALA A 72 1.65 -4.71 3.47
N LEU A 73 1.61 -4.53 2.14
CA LEU A 73 2.76 -4.73 1.25
C LEU A 73 3.87 -3.71 1.52
N GLY A 74 3.53 -2.43 1.66
CA GLY A 74 4.48 -1.38 2.02
C GLY A 74 5.11 -1.58 3.41
N TYR A 75 4.37 -2.19 4.34
CA TYR A 75 4.89 -2.60 5.64
C TYR A 75 5.89 -3.76 5.53
N ALA A 76 5.59 -4.78 4.72
CA ALA A 76 6.50 -5.90 4.49
C ALA A 76 7.81 -5.47 3.79
N ASP A 77 7.70 -4.59 2.78
CA ASP A 77 8.88 -4.00 2.11
C ASP A 77 9.70 -3.15 3.08
N GLY A 78 9.03 -2.36 3.94
CA GLY A 78 9.69 -1.56 4.96
C GLY A 78 10.46 -2.39 5.99
N ILE A 79 9.93 -3.55 6.41
CA ILE A 79 10.65 -4.46 7.31
C ILE A 79 11.89 -5.04 6.62
N GLY A 80 11.80 -5.41 5.34
CA GLY A 80 12.94 -5.92 4.58
C GLY A 80 14.12 -4.94 4.54
N ASP A 81 13.85 -3.67 4.26
CA ASP A 81 14.88 -2.61 4.27
C ASP A 81 15.51 -2.43 5.65
N MET A 82 14.68 -2.45 6.70
CA MET A 82 15.15 -2.30 8.08
C MET A 82 16.03 -3.48 8.51
N VAL A 83 15.75 -4.70 8.05
CA VAL A 83 16.59 -5.88 8.30
C VAL A 83 17.96 -5.72 7.65
N VAL A 84 18.03 -5.27 6.39
CA VAL A 84 19.31 -5.00 5.70
C VAL A 84 20.12 -3.95 6.46
N LEU A 85 19.50 -2.85 6.87
CA LEU A 85 20.16 -1.77 7.61
C LEU A 85 20.66 -2.25 8.99
N GLY A 86 19.83 -2.98 9.73
CA GLY A 86 20.18 -3.49 11.05
C GLY A 86 21.33 -4.50 11.02
N ILE A 87 21.31 -5.44 10.06
CA ILE A 87 22.38 -6.42 9.86
C ILE A 87 23.66 -5.73 9.39
N SER A 88 23.56 -4.76 8.48
CA SER A 88 24.72 -3.97 8.04
C SER A 88 25.36 -3.19 9.19
N ALA A 89 24.55 -2.56 10.04
CA ALA A 89 25.02 -1.85 11.23
C ALA A 89 25.71 -2.79 12.23
N TYR A 90 25.21 -4.02 12.37
CA TYR A 90 25.89 -5.04 13.15
C TYR A 90 27.22 -5.47 12.49
N GLY A 91 27.24 -5.70 11.18
CA GLY A 91 28.45 -6.02 10.41
C GLY A 91 29.55 -4.96 10.61
N VAL A 92 29.23 -3.67 10.51
CA VAL A 92 30.20 -2.58 10.74
C VAL A 92 30.76 -2.57 12.16
N SER A 93 30.00 -3.07 13.15
CA SER A 93 30.47 -3.19 14.54
C SER A 93 31.39 -4.39 14.80
N VAL A 94 31.34 -5.39 13.93
CA VAL A 94 32.22 -6.58 13.95
C VAL A 94 33.46 -6.34 13.09
N PHE A 95 33.30 -5.62 11.97
CA PHE A 95 34.37 -5.29 11.02
C PHE A 95 34.62 -3.77 10.95
N PRO A 96 35.01 -3.12 12.05
CA PRO A 96 35.26 -1.69 12.05
C PRO A 96 36.49 -1.32 11.22
N LEU A 97 36.34 -0.35 10.32
CA LEU A 97 37.45 0.19 9.52
C LEU A 97 38.50 0.92 10.38
N SER A 98 38.09 1.43 11.55
CA SER A 98 38.93 2.20 12.46
C SER A 98 39.80 1.34 13.39
N GLY A 99 39.77 0.00 13.26
CA GLY A 99 40.56 -0.94 14.06
C GLY A 99 39.75 -1.72 15.10
N PRO A 100 40.34 -2.79 15.69
CA PRO A 100 39.63 -3.82 16.45
C PRO A 100 38.92 -3.33 17.71
N ASP A 101 39.43 -2.26 18.33
CA ASP A 101 38.88 -1.66 19.56
C ASP A 101 38.01 -0.42 19.30
N ALA A 102 37.72 -0.12 18.03
CA ALA A 102 36.95 1.06 17.66
C ALA A 102 35.47 1.00 18.11
N VAL A 103 34.97 -0.20 18.41
CA VAL A 103 33.60 -0.41 18.88
C VAL A 103 33.62 -1.18 20.18
N ASN A 104 32.95 -0.63 21.20
CA ASN A 104 32.85 -1.25 22.52
C ASN A 104 32.12 -2.61 22.43
N PRO A 105 32.60 -3.67 23.11
CA PRO A 105 31.90 -4.96 23.18
C PRO A 105 30.42 -4.89 23.56
N ALA A 106 30.03 -3.98 24.48
CA ALA A 106 28.64 -3.78 24.87
C ALA A 106 27.80 -3.23 23.70
N GLU A 107 28.37 -2.32 22.92
CA GLU A 107 27.75 -1.72 21.74
C GLU A 107 27.58 -2.76 20.62
N ARG A 108 28.61 -3.59 20.40
CA ARG A 108 28.53 -4.73 19.47
C ARG A 108 27.44 -5.72 19.87
N THR A 109 27.32 -6.02 21.16
CA THR A 109 26.28 -6.92 21.69
C THR A 109 24.87 -6.34 21.52
N ALA A 110 24.71 -5.03 21.76
CA ALA A 110 23.45 -4.34 21.54
C ALA A 110 23.03 -4.38 20.06
N ARG A 111 23.98 -4.16 19.14
CA ARG A 111 23.71 -4.24 17.69
C ARG A 111 23.40 -5.67 17.24
N ARG A 112 24.11 -6.67 17.75
CA ARG A 112 23.78 -8.08 17.52
C ARG A 112 22.33 -8.35 17.90
N LYS A 113 21.95 -8.01 19.13
CA LYS A 113 20.57 -8.19 19.63
C LYS A 113 19.54 -7.50 18.74
N ALA A 114 19.79 -6.26 18.32
CA ALA A 114 18.90 -5.51 17.45
C ALA A 114 18.72 -6.20 16.08
N ALA A 115 19.81 -6.68 15.47
CA ALA A 115 19.77 -7.36 14.18
C ALA A 115 18.99 -8.69 14.25
N TYR A 116 19.14 -9.47 15.32
CA TYR A 116 18.35 -10.68 15.56
C TYR A 116 16.86 -10.38 15.77
N LEU A 117 16.52 -9.32 16.51
CA LEU A 117 15.13 -8.91 16.72
C LEU A 117 14.46 -8.48 15.42
N LEU A 118 15.16 -7.74 14.56
CA LEU A 118 14.65 -7.34 13.25
C LEU A 118 14.39 -8.56 12.35
N THR A 119 15.29 -9.55 12.38
CA THR A 119 15.15 -10.79 11.59
C THR A 119 13.98 -11.66 12.09
N ALA A 120 13.63 -11.54 13.36
CA ALA A 120 12.49 -12.22 13.97
C ALA A 120 11.15 -11.49 13.77
N ALA A 121 11.12 -10.37 13.04
CA ALA A 121 9.89 -9.61 12.81
C ALA A 121 8.81 -10.45 12.11
N GLU A 122 7.58 -10.35 12.61
CA GLU A 122 6.42 -10.96 11.98
C GLU A 122 6.16 -10.30 10.62
N GLY A 123 5.81 -11.09 9.61
CA GLY A 123 5.55 -10.62 8.25
C GLY A 123 6.74 -10.65 7.30
N LEU A 124 7.95 -10.99 7.77
CA LEU A 124 9.10 -11.14 6.86
C LEU A 124 8.96 -12.42 6.01
N PRO A 125 9.01 -12.33 4.67
CA PRO A 125 9.01 -13.49 3.79
C PRO A 125 10.10 -14.51 4.15
N HIS A 126 9.80 -15.80 4.01
CA HIS A 126 10.69 -16.87 4.45
C HIS A 126 12.09 -16.79 3.83
N HIS A 127 12.18 -16.58 2.52
CA HIS A 127 13.46 -16.48 1.80
C HIS A 127 14.31 -15.28 2.29
N ILE A 128 13.69 -14.18 2.72
CA ILE A 128 14.42 -13.03 3.31
C ILE A 128 14.93 -13.39 4.70
N ARG A 129 14.15 -14.13 5.51
CA ARG A 129 14.62 -14.64 6.82
C ARG A 129 15.80 -15.60 6.67
N GLU A 130 15.79 -16.47 5.67
CA GLU A 130 16.91 -17.38 5.39
C GLU A 130 18.17 -16.61 4.98
N ALA A 131 18.05 -15.65 4.05
CA ALA A 131 19.17 -14.82 3.65
C ALA A 131 19.71 -13.98 4.83
N ALA A 132 18.82 -13.46 5.68
CA ALA A 132 19.20 -12.71 6.88
C ALA A 132 19.92 -13.59 7.91
N ALA A 133 19.46 -14.83 8.11
CA ALA A 133 20.13 -15.79 8.99
C ALA A 133 21.55 -16.12 8.49
N ALA A 134 21.72 -16.35 7.19
CA ALA A 134 23.02 -16.60 6.58
C ALA A 134 23.97 -15.40 6.73
N ALA A 135 23.46 -14.17 6.60
CA ALA A 135 24.25 -12.97 6.82
C ALA A 135 24.68 -12.82 8.29
N LEU A 136 23.78 -13.08 9.24
CA LEU A 136 24.09 -13.06 10.68
C LEU A 136 25.14 -14.11 11.04
N GLU A 137 25.02 -15.32 10.53
CA GLU A 137 26.00 -16.40 10.72
C GLU A 137 27.38 -16.00 10.19
N ALA A 138 27.47 -15.46 8.98
CA ALA A 138 28.72 -15.01 8.40
C ALA A 138 29.38 -13.85 9.17
N ILE A 139 28.57 -12.95 9.74
CA ILE A 139 29.06 -11.88 10.62
C ILE A 139 29.57 -12.48 11.95
N ASP A 140 28.83 -13.39 12.57
CA ASP A 140 29.21 -14.03 13.82
C ASP A 140 30.49 -14.87 13.70
N ASP A 141 30.71 -15.50 12.54
CA ASP A 141 31.94 -16.22 12.19
C ASP A 141 33.15 -15.30 11.96
N ALA A 142 32.97 -13.98 12.00
CA ALA A 142 34.01 -12.96 11.80
C ALA A 142 34.75 -13.08 10.44
N ARG A 143 34.06 -13.53 9.39
CA ARG A 143 34.59 -13.62 8.01
C ARG A 143 34.08 -12.46 7.17
N ASP A 144 34.82 -11.34 7.16
CA ASP A 144 34.40 -10.07 6.52
C ASP A 144 33.98 -10.21 5.05
N ALA A 145 34.73 -10.96 4.24
CA ALA A 145 34.39 -11.19 2.84
C ALA A 145 33.06 -11.98 2.69
N ASP A 146 32.88 -13.03 3.49
CA ASP A 146 31.69 -13.87 3.47
C ASP A 146 30.47 -13.09 3.99
N ALA A 147 30.65 -12.29 5.05
CA ALA A 147 29.63 -11.42 5.61
C ALA A 147 29.15 -10.39 4.58
N ARG A 148 30.06 -9.72 3.86
CA ARG A 148 29.70 -8.78 2.78
C ARG A 148 28.94 -9.48 1.66
N SER A 149 29.39 -10.66 1.26
CA SER A 149 28.71 -11.45 0.23
C SER A 149 27.29 -11.85 0.67
N ALA A 150 27.11 -12.30 1.90
CA ALA A 150 25.80 -12.68 2.43
C ALA A 150 24.86 -11.47 2.61
N ILE A 151 25.38 -10.31 3.04
CA ILE A 151 24.60 -9.06 3.10
C ILE A 151 24.14 -8.62 1.70
N ASP A 152 24.98 -8.76 0.67
CA ASP A 152 24.60 -8.46 -0.71
C ASP A 152 23.50 -9.42 -1.23
N VAL A 153 23.58 -10.71 -0.89
CA VAL A 153 22.52 -11.69 -1.19
C VAL A 153 21.21 -11.31 -0.51
N LEU A 154 21.24 -10.92 0.76
CA LEU A 154 20.07 -10.43 1.49
C LEU A 154 19.49 -9.16 0.84
N ALA A 155 20.32 -8.18 0.49
CA ALA A 155 19.87 -6.95 -0.14
C ALA A 155 19.21 -7.23 -1.50
N LYS A 156 19.76 -8.16 -2.28
CA LYS A 156 19.15 -8.63 -3.54
C LYS A 156 17.82 -9.31 -3.31
N ALA A 157 17.69 -10.17 -2.30
CA ALA A 157 16.43 -10.83 -1.96
C ALA A 157 15.34 -9.82 -1.60
N VAL A 158 15.65 -8.81 -0.78
CA VAL A 158 14.72 -7.73 -0.43
C VAL A 158 14.32 -6.91 -1.67
N HIS A 159 15.29 -6.58 -2.53
CA HIS A 159 15.01 -5.84 -3.75
C HIS A 159 14.14 -6.63 -4.74
N GLU A 160 14.40 -7.93 -4.88
CA GLU A 160 13.61 -8.80 -5.75
C GLU A 160 12.18 -8.97 -5.25
N GLN A 161 11.98 -9.11 -3.93
CA GLN A 161 10.66 -9.14 -3.32
C GLN A 161 9.85 -7.88 -3.67
N ARG A 162 10.45 -6.70 -3.53
CA ARG A 162 9.82 -5.42 -3.88
C ARG A 162 9.43 -5.33 -5.36
N ARG A 163 10.19 -5.96 -6.25
CA ARG A 163 9.88 -5.96 -7.69
C ARG A 163 8.72 -6.91 -8.05
N ARG A 164 8.37 -7.83 -7.16
CA ARG A 164 7.31 -8.82 -7.35
C ARG A 164 5.97 -8.37 -6.75
N THR A 165 6.00 -7.41 -5.83
CA THR A 165 4.84 -6.76 -5.21
C THR A 165 4.35 -5.56 -6.03
#